data_AF-K2FNM9-F1
#
_entry.id   AF-K2FNM9-F1
#
_cell.length_a   1.000
_cell.length_b   1.000
_cell.length_c   1.000
_cell.angle_alpha   90.00
_cell.angle_beta   90.00
_cell.angle_gamma   90.00
#
_symmetry.space_group_name_H-M   'P 1'
#
loop_
_entity.id
_entity.type
_entity.pdbx_description
1 polymer ?
#
loop_
_entity_poly.entity_id
_entity_poly.type
_entity_poly.pdbx_seq_one_letter_code
_entity_poly.pdbx_strand_id
1 'polypeptide(L)'
;MRIAAEAEAEKVRLKAKGEADAKILLAQAMEKQYQVDAEGTRAVNEANNVLSPEQVEMQIRLAMLKYLPEIIRESVKPMENIDDIKILQVNGLHGGHAGACQADAHHENGNVALSDQVVNSALRYRSQAPLIDSLMSELGIQGGDINGMTQSLKAKT
;
A
#
# COMPACT_ATOMS: atom_id res chain seq x y z
N MET A 1 -9.19 -55.96 -65.49
CA MET A 1 -9.64 -55.81 -64.08
C MET A 1 -8.53 -55.31 -63.14
N ARG A 2 -7.31 -55.89 -63.11
CA ARG A 2 -6.22 -55.42 -62.22
C ARG A 2 -5.85 -53.94 -62.37
N ILE A 3 -5.73 -53.44 -63.61
CA ILE A 3 -5.39 -52.04 -63.91
C ILE A 3 -6.43 -51.05 -63.33
N ALA A 4 -7.71 -51.42 -63.31
CA ALA A 4 -8.77 -50.57 -62.75
C ALA A 4 -8.70 -50.50 -61.21
N ALA A 5 -8.41 -51.63 -60.56
CA ALA A 5 -8.23 -51.69 -59.11
C ALA A 5 -6.97 -50.94 -58.65
N GLU A 6 -5.88 -51.02 -59.42
CA GLU A 6 -4.65 -50.25 -59.17
C GLU A 6 -4.89 -48.74 -59.33
N ALA A 7 -5.64 -48.32 -60.36
CA ALA A 7 -6.00 -46.91 -60.56
C ALA A 7 -6.89 -46.35 -59.43
N GLU A 8 -7.85 -47.14 -58.92
CA GLU A 8 -8.66 -46.75 -57.77
C GLU A 8 -7.83 -46.64 -56.49
N ALA A 9 -6.93 -47.59 -56.25
CA ALA A 9 -6.02 -47.56 -55.10
C ALA A 9 -5.09 -46.33 -55.15
N GLU A 10 -4.51 -46.02 -56.30
CA GLU A 10 -3.66 -44.85 -56.50
C GLU A 10 -4.45 -43.55 -56.27
N LYS A 11 -5.70 -43.47 -56.76
CA LYS A 11 -6.59 -42.31 -56.56
C LYS A 11 -6.92 -42.09 -55.09
N VAL A 12 -7.24 -43.15 -54.33
CA VAL A 12 -7.49 -43.06 -52.89
C VAL A 12 -6.22 -42.60 -52.16
N ARG A 13 -5.05 -43.14 -52.54
CA ARG A 13 -3.77 -42.78 -51.93
C ARG A 13 -3.39 -41.32 -52.20
N LEU A 14 -3.59 -40.85 -53.43
CA LEU A 14 -3.35 -39.46 -53.82
C LEU A 14 -4.28 -38.51 -53.05
N LYS A 15 -5.56 -38.88 -52.93
CA LYS A 15 -6.54 -38.10 -52.18
C LYS A 15 -6.18 -38.03 -50.69
N ALA A 16 -5.83 -39.16 -50.07
CA ALA A 16 -5.40 -39.20 -48.67
C ALA A 16 -4.12 -38.39 -48.42
N LYS A 17 -3.16 -38.43 -49.35
CA LYS A 17 -1.96 -37.58 -49.30
C LYS A 17 -2.31 -36.10 -49.41
N GLY A 18 -3.14 -35.71 -50.38
CA GLY A 18 -3.58 -34.32 -50.53
C GLY A 18 -4.32 -33.79 -49.30
N GLU A 19 -5.17 -34.62 -48.67
CA GLU A 19 -5.85 -34.27 -47.42
C GLU A 19 -4.88 -34.14 -46.23
N ALA A 20 -3.84 -34.99 -46.16
CA ALA A 20 -2.82 -34.90 -45.14
C ALA A 20 -1.96 -33.65 -45.31
N ASP A 21 -1.50 -33.37 -46.53
CA ASP A 21 -0.70 -32.18 -46.84
C ASP A 21 -1.49 -30.90 -46.58
N ALA A 22 -2.78 -30.88 -46.93
CA ALA A 22 -3.67 -29.75 -46.62
C ALA A 22 -3.80 -29.51 -45.10
N LYS A 23 -3.92 -30.58 -44.30
CA LYS A 23 -3.98 -30.46 -42.83
C LYS A 23 -2.66 -29.98 -42.24
N ILE A 24 -1.53 -30.44 -42.76
CA ILE A 24 -0.20 -30.01 -42.31
C ILE A 24 0.00 -28.53 -42.62
N LEU A 25 -0.34 -28.09 -43.84
CA LEU A 25 -0.23 -26.69 -44.24
C LEU A 25 -1.15 -25.79 -43.42
N LEU A 26 -2.37 -26.25 -43.13
CA LEU A 26 -3.32 -25.54 -42.28
C LEU A 26 -2.78 -25.43 -40.84
N ALA A 27 -2.24 -26.51 -40.28
CA ALA A 27 -1.65 -26.51 -38.94
C ALA A 27 -0.46 -25.54 -38.84
N GLN A 28 0.42 -25.51 -39.85
CA GLN A 28 1.53 -24.58 -39.94
C GLN A 28 1.06 -23.12 -40.06
N ALA A 29 0.00 -22.87 -40.84
CA ALA A 29 -0.58 -21.54 -40.96
C ALA A 29 -1.16 -21.07 -39.62
N MET A 30 -1.88 -21.96 -38.91
CA MET A 30 -2.41 -21.67 -37.57
C MET A 30 -1.30 -21.45 -36.56
N GLU A 31 -0.25 -22.26 -36.55
CA GLU A 31 0.91 -22.08 -35.67
C GLU A 31 1.54 -20.70 -35.84
N LYS A 32 1.76 -20.29 -37.10
CA LYS A 32 2.32 -18.98 -37.41
C LYS A 32 1.38 -17.84 -37.00
N GLN A 33 0.07 -18.02 -37.21
CA GLN A 33 -0.92 -17.05 -36.76
C GLN A 33 -0.91 -16.91 -35.23
N TYR A 34 -0.94 -18.01 -34.48
CA TYR A 34 -0.89 -17.98 -33.03
C TYR A 34 0.42 -17.39 -32.50
N GLN A 35 1.56 -17.63 -33.15
CA GLN A 35 2.82 -16.97 -32.80
C GLN A 35 2.71 -15.46 -32.95
N VAL A 36 2.23 -14.97 -34.10
CA VAL A 36 2.06 -13.53 -34.34
C VAL A 36 1.07 -12.90 -33.37
N ASP A 37 -0.06 -13.56 -33.12
CA ASP A 37 -1.08 -13.07 -32.18
C ASP A 37 -0.56 -13.05 -30.74
N ALA A 38 0.22 -14.06 -30.33
CA ALA A 38 0.85 -14.11 -29.02
C ALA A 38 1.92 -13.02 -28.85
N GLU A 39 2.76 -12.80 -29.86
CA GLU A 39 3.76 -11.72 -29.88
C GLU A 39 3.09 -10.35 -29.86
N GLY A 40 2.03 -10.15 -30.65
CA GLY A 40 1.25 -8.92 -30.68
C GLY A 40 0.59 -8.64 -29.32
N THR A 41 -0.05 -9.65 -28.75
CA THR A 41 -0.68 -9.55 -27.42
C THR A 41 0.36 -9.28 -26.34
N ARG A 42 1.52 -9.93 -26.41
CA ARG A 42 2.62 -9.68 -25.48
C ARG A 42 3.18 -8.27 -25.62
N ALA A 43 3.38 -7.78 -26.84
CA ALA A 43 3.85 -6.43 -27.10
C ALA A 43 2.85 -5.37 -26.61
N VAL A 44 1.53 -5.60 -26.80
CA VAL A 44 0.48 -4.73 -26.27
C VAL A 44 0.45 -4.77 -24.74
N ASN A 45 0.56 -5.95 -24.12
CA ASN A 45 0.59 -6.08 -22.66
C ASN A 45 1.86 -5.48 -22.05
N GLU A 46 3.00 -5.62 -22.71
CA GLU A 46 4.25 -5.01 -22.30
C GLU A 46 4.18 -3.49 -22.46
N ALA A 47 3.65 -2.99 -23.58
CA ALA A 47 3.37 -1.57 -23.75
C ALA A 47 2.38 -1.05 -22.70
N ASN A 48 1.35 -1.83 -22.34
CA ASN A 48 0.35 -1.47 -21.32
C ASN A 48 0.90 -1.56 -19.88
N ASN A 49 1.83 -2.47 -19.60
CA ASN A 49 2.50 -2.53 -18.30
C ASN A 49 3.58 -1.44 -18.18
N VAL A 50 4.20 -1.06 -19.31
CA VAL A 50 5.08 0.11 -19.42
C VAL A 50 4.27 1.40 -19.38
N LEU A 51 2.98 1.36 -19.74
CA LEU A 51 2.02 2.45 -19.59
C LEU A 51 1.30 2.37 -18.23
N SER A 52 1.73 3.00 -17.15
CA SER A 52 2.99 3.60 -16.75
C SER A 52 2.75 3.84 -15.26
N PRO A 53 3.56 3.26 -14.35
CA PRO A 53 3.45 3.59 -12.94
C PRO A 53 3.49 5.11 -12.73
N GLU A 54 4.18 5.86 -13.61
CA GLU A 54 4.21 7.32 -13.61
C GLU A 54 2.87 7.96 -14.02
N GLN A 55 2.11 7.36 -14.95
CA GLN A 55 0.76 7.83 -15.28
C GLN A 55 -0.23 7.58 -14.14
N VAL A 56 -0.11 6.44 -13.46
CA VAL A 56 -0.90 6.15 -12.25
C VAL A 56 -0.53 7.14 -11.14
N GLU A 57 0.76 7.38 -10.92
CA GLU A 57 1.23 8.38 -9.94
C GLU A 57 0.74 9.79 -10.29
N MET A 58 0.80 10.18 -11.57
CA MET A 58 0.27 11.46 -12.05
C MET A 58 -1.23 11.57 -11.79
N GLN A 59 -2.02 10.52 -12.04
CA GLN A 59 -3.46 10.48 -11.75
C GLN A 59 -3.73 10.60 -10.26
N ILE A 60 -2.97 9.89 -9.41
CA ILE A 60 -3.06 9.98 -7.96
C ILE A 60 -2.74 11.41 -7.50
N ARG A 61 -1.68 12.02 -8.03
CA ARG A 61 -1.27 13.39 -7.70
C ARG A 61 -2.34 14.41 -8.11
N LEU A 62 -2.92 14.27 -9.30
CA LEU A 62 -4.03 15.11 -9.76
C LEU A 62 -5.29 14.93 -8.90
N ALA A 63 -5.64 13.70 -8.54
CA ALA A 63 -6.76 13.42 -7.66
C ALA A 63 -6.55 14.02 -6.27
N MET A 64 -5.37 13.85 -5.68
CA MET A 64 -5.01 14.50 -4.42
C MET A 64 -5.13 16.02 -4.53
N LEU A 65 -4.57 16.65 -5.56
CA LEU A 65 -4.64 18.11 -5.74
C LEU A 65 -6.09 18.61 -5.88
N LYS A 66 -6.96 17.82 -6.52
CA LYS A 66 -8.38 18.11 -6.68
C LYS A 66 -9.14 18.09 -5.35
N TYR A 67 -8.85 17.12 -4.49
CA TYR A 67 -9.52 16.97 -3.18
C TYR A 67 -8.83 17.70 -2.03
N LEU A 68 -7.58 18.15 -2.22
CA LEU A 68 -6.81 18.87 -1.20
C LEU A 68 -7.54 20.08 -0.60
N PRO A 69 -8.26 20.93 -1.38
CA PRO A 69 -8.98 22.08 -0.80
C PRO A 69 -10.13 21.66 0.12
N GLU A 70 -10.80 20.53 -0.16
CA GLU A 70 -11.87 20.01 0.69
C GLU A 70 -11.31 19.44 1.99
N ILE A 71 -10.18 18.71 1.91
CA ILE A 71 -9.46 18.20 3.08
C ILE A 71 -9.03 19.35 3.97
N ILE A 72 -8.43 20.40 3.43
CA ILE A 72 -8.00 21.57 4.21
C ILE A 72 -9.20 22.23 4.87
N ARG A 73 -10.32 22.42 4.15
CA ARG A 73 -11.53 23.04 4.71
C ARG A 73 -12.08 22.28 5.91
N GLU A 74 -12.16 20.96 5.84
CA GLU A 74 -12.60 20.16 6.99
C GLU A 74 -11.53 20.09 8.09
N SER A 75 -10.25 20.12 7.72
CA SER A 75 -9.13 20.07 8.68
C SER A 75 -8.92 21.37 9.47
N VAL A 76 -9.27 22.54 8.92
CA VAL A 76 -9.18 23.84 9.64
C VAL A 76 -10.43 24.15 10.47
N LYS A 77 -11.53 23.43 10.24
CA LYS A 77 -12.78 23.53 11.03
C LYS A 77 -12.59 23.31 12.54
N PRO A 78 -11.78 22.35 13.03
CA PRO A 78 -11.47 22.27 14.46
C PRO A 78 -10.60 23.43 14.95
N MET A 79 -9.83 24.09 14.08
CA MET A 79 -9.00 25.23 14.46
C MET A 79 -9.81 26.52 14.67
N GLU A 80 -10.93 26.70 13.96
CA GLU A 80 -11.87 27.80 14.21
C GLU A 80 -12.52 27.72 15.60
N ASN A 81 -12.58 26.52 16.19
CA ASN A 81 -13.18 26.30 17.51
C ASN A 81 -12.16 26.40 18.66
N ILE A 82 -10.89 26.72 18.37
CA ILE A 82 -9.81 26.85 19.36
C ILE A 82 -9.30 28.31 19.34
N ASP A 83 -10.01 29.20 20.02
CA ASP A 83 -9.58 30.60 20.20
C ASP A 83 -8.43 30.73 21.22
N ASP A 84 -8.35 29.84 22.20
CA ASP A 84 -7.31 29.79 23.23
C ASP A 84 -7.07 28.32 23.64
N ILE A 85 -5.84 27.81 23.52
CA ILE A 85 -5.45 26.57 24.21
C ILE A 85 -5.26 26.93 25.69
N LYS A 86 -6.37 27.06 26.44
CA LYS A 86 -6.32 27.08 27.90
C LYS A 86 -5.92 25.68 28.37
N ILE A 87 -4.65 25.50 28.66
CA ILE A 87 -4.15 24.34 29.38
C ILE A 87 -4.76 24.40 30.78
N LEU A 88 -5.96 23.85 30.92
CA LEU A 88 -6.59 23.57 32.19
C LEU A 88 -5.78 22.44 32.81
N GLN A 89 -4.80 22.78 33.64
CA GLN A 89 -4.06 21.85 34.44
C GLN A 89 -5.02 21.22 35.46
N VAL A 90 -5.75 20.18 35.06
CA VAL A 90 -6.63 19.38 35.91
C VAL A 90 -5.79 18.40 36.75
N ASN A 91 -4.89 18.96 37.56
CA ASN A 91 -4.21 18.25 38.63
C ASN A 91 -4.92 18.55 39.95
N GLY A 92 -6.20 18.19 40.05
CA GLY A 92 -6.99 18.49 41.25
C GLY A 92 -8.42 17.91 41.37
N LEU A 93 -8.96 17.19 40.37
CA LEU A 93 -10.33 16.64 40.45
C LEU A 93 -10.43 15.11 40.26
N HIS A 94 -9.35 14.38 40.50
CA HIS A 94 -9.46 12.95 40.81
C HIS A 94 -9.34 12.75 42.32
N GLY A 95 -10.20 13.47 43.05
CA GLY A 95 -10.56 13.17 44.42
C GLY A 95 -11.64 12.10 44.43
N GLY A 96 -11.21 10.84 44.58
CA GLY A 96 -11.94 9.77 45.23
C GLY A 96 -13.26 9.30 44.62
N HIS A 97 -13.21 8.21 43.85
CA HIS A 97 -14.09 7.04 44.04
C HIS A 97 -13.58 5.85 43.20
N ALA A 98 -12.54 5.19 43.70
CA ALA A 98 -12.31 3.78 43.41
C ALA A 98 -12.19 3.08 44.77
N GLY A 99 -12.84 1.93 44.85
CA GLY A 99 -13.04 1.20 46.08
C GLY A 99 -11.75 0.78 46.76
N ALA A 100 -12.00 0.37 48.01
CA ALA A 100 -11.24 -0.56 48.81
C ALA A 100 -10.23 0.05 49.80
N CYS A 101 -10.58 -0.19 51.06
CA CYS A 101 -9.72 -0.59 52.17
C CYS A 101 -8.51 0.30 52.54
N GLN A 102 -8.64 0.81 53.77
CA GLN A 102 -7.66 0.69 54.85
C GLN A 102 -6.78 1.90 55.17
N ALA A 103 -6.99 2.34 56.42
CA ALA A 103 -6.02 2.91 57.36
C ALA A 103 -5.34 4.23 57.03
N ASP A 104 -5.83 5.24 57.74
CA ASP A 104 -5.07 6.05 58.69
C ASP A 104 -3.99 7.03 58.19
N ALA A 105 -4.29 8.29 58.55
CA ALA A 105 -3.43 9.42 58.87
C ALA A 105 -2.27 9.87 57.96
N HIS A 106 -2.30 11.19 57.81
CA HIS A 106 -1.18 12.11 57.63
C HIS A 106 -0.67 12.40 56.21
N HIS A 107 -1.39 13.33 55.61
CA HIS A 107 -0.90 14.46 54.82
C HIS A 107 0.48 14.96 55.27
N GLU A 108 1.47 14.98 54.36
CA GLU A 108 2.53 15.99 54.36
C GLU A 108 3.13 16.19 52.96
N ASN A 109 3.18 17.47 52.59
CA ASN A 109 3.74 18.01 51.36
C ASN A 109 5.21 17.65 51.17
N GLY A 110 5.59 17.18 49.99
CA GLY A 110 6.99 16.95 49.66
C GLY A 110 7.23 16.63 48.20
N ASN A 111 7.04 17.63 47.33
CA ASN A 111 7.78 17.82 46.08
C ASN A 111 8.27 16.53 45.37
N VAL A 112 7.35 15.64 44.96
CA VAL A 112 7.72 14.47 44.14
C VAL A 112 8.14 15.01 42.78
N ALA A 113 9.46 14.94 42.56
CA ALA A 113 10.17 15.61 41.49
C ALA A 113 9.54 15.35 40.12
N LEU A 114 9.40 16.42 39.32
CA LEU A 114 9.06 16.35 37.88
C LEU A 114 9.86 15.25 37.15
N SER A 115 11.09 15.01 37.59
CA SER A 115 11.98 13.96 37.08
C SER A 115 11.35 12.57 37.16
N ASP A 116 10.65 12.25 38.25
CA ASP A 116 10.04 10.93 38.44
C ASP A 116 8.75 10.79 37.62
N GLN A 117 7.99 11.89 37.44
CA GLN A 117 6.83 11.92 36.55
C GLN A 117 7.21 11.77 35.07
N VAL A 118 8.30 12.41 34.63
CA VAL A 118 8.82 12.28 33.27
C VAL A 118 9.38 10.87 33.03
N VAL A 119 10.13 10.32 34.00
CA VAL A 119 10.67 8.95 33.90
C VAL A 119 9.55 7.90 33.86
N ASN A 120 8.49 8.05 34.66
CA ASN A 120 7.35 7.13 34.62
C ASN A 120 6.57 7.22 33.30
N SER A 121 6.42 8.42 32.74
CA SER A 121 5.80 8.61 31.42
C SER A 121 6.64 8.00 30.27
N ALA A 122 7.97 8.14 30.35
CA ALA A 122 8.90 7.54 29.39
C ALA A 122 8.95 6.01 29.50
N LEU A 123 8.82 5.45 30.71
CA LEU A 123 8.76 4.01 30.94
C LEU A 123 7.45 3.41 30.39
N ARG A 124 6.32 4.11 30.55
CA ARG A 124 5.04 3.72 29.94
C ARG A 124 5.09 3.76 28.41
N TYR A 125 5.74 4.77 27.83
CA TYR A 125 5.97 4.84 26.38
C TYR A 125 6.85 3.69 25.88
N ARG A 126 7.91 3.31 26.62
CA ARG A 126 8.77 2.16 26.30
C ARG A 126 8.06 0.82 26.42
N SER A 127 7.11 0.68 27.35
CA SER A 127 6.30 -0.55 27.50
C SER A 127 5.28 -0.78 26.36
N GLN A 128 4.98 0.25 25.57
CA GLN A 128 4.06 0.20 24.42
C GLN A 128 4.79 0.40 23.08
N ALA A 129 6.12 0.42 23.11
CA ALA A 129 6.99 0.67 21.96
C ALA A 129 6.69 -0.18 20.71
N PRO A 130 6.33 -1.48 20.78
CA PRO A 130 6.13 -2.28 19.57
C PRO A 130 4.97 -1.80 18.68
N LEU A 131 3.93 -1.23 19.30
CA LEU A 131 2.72 -0.77 18.60
C LEU A 131 2.89 0.65 18.06
N ILE A 132 3.63 1.49 18.79
CA ILE A 132 3.89 2.87 18.37
C ILE A 132 4.98 2.89 17.28
N ASP A 133 5.97 2.01 17.36
CA ASP A 133 7.06 1.90 16.37
C ASP A 133 6.57 1.28 15.03
N SER A 134 5.59 0.38 15.07
CA SER A 134 4.93 -0.11 13.83
C SER A 134 4.14 1.00 13.15
N LEU A 135 3.41 1.83 13.90
CA LEU A 135 2.66 2.96 13.34
C LEU A 135 3.59 4.09 12.85
N MET A 136 4.69 4.35 13.55
CA MET A 136 5.69 5.35 13.16
C MET A 136 6.50 4.90 11.94
N SER A 137 6.84 3.61 11.82
CA SER A 137 7.49 3.06 10.62
C SER A 137 6.57 3.01 9.40
N GLU A 138 5.27 2.71 9.59
CA GLU A 138 4.25 2.85 8.52
C GLU A 138 4.05 4.31 8.09
N LEU A 139 4.22 5.26 9.01
CA LEU A 139 4.18 6.70 8.73
C LEU A 139 5.52 7.25 8.20
N GLY A 140 6.56 6.43 8.10
CA GLY A 140 7.89 6.82 7.58
C GLY A 140 8.74 7.66 8.53
N ILE A 141 8.40 7.72 9.82
CA ILE A 141 9.13 8.50 10.84
C ILE A 141 9.84 7.52 11.77
N GLN A 142 11.15 7.31 11.54
CA GLN A 142 11.98 6.51 12.44
C GLN A 142 12.21 7.28 13.74
N GLY A 143 11.49 6.89 14.81
CA GLY A 143 11.47 7.55 16.12
C GLY A 143 12.73 7.44 16.96
N GLY A 144 13.90 7.30 16.33
CA GLY A 144 15.19 7.16 17.00
C GLY A 144 16.14 8.35 16.85
N ASP A 145 15.99 9.16 15.80
CA ASP A 145 16.96 10.21 15.50
C ASP A 145 16.28 11.50 15.05
N ILE A 146 16.45 12.54 15.86
CA ILE A 146 16.11 13.94 15.53
C ILE A 146 16.80 14.35 14.21
N ASN A 147 17.91 13.71 13.86
CA ASN A 147 18.62 13.88 12.60
C ASN A 147 17.79 13.46 11.36
N GLY A 148 16.90 12.47 11.50
CA GLY A 148 15.99 12.04 10.42
C GLY A 148 14.91 13.09 10.12
N MET A 149 14.40 13.77 11.15
CA MET A 149 13.41 14.84 10.98
C MET A 149 14.02 16.12 10.38
N THR A 150 15.27 16.46 10.70
CA THR A 150 15.95 17.62 10.11
C THR A 150 16.40 17.38 8.66
N GLN A 151 16.67 16.12 8.28
CA GLN A 151 17.02 15.76 6.91
C GLN A 151 15.84 15.92 5.94
N SER A 152 14.63 15.60 6.39
CA SER A 152 13.37 15.85 5.65
C SER A 152 13.10 17.34 5.42
N LEU A 153 13.56 18.20 6.33
CA LEU A 153 13.45 19.66 6.21
C LEU A 153 14.60 20.26 5.36
N LYS A 154 15.80 19.67 5.41
CA LYS A 154 16.97 20.12 4.63
C LYS A 154 16.92 19.74 3.14
N ALA A 155 16.18 18.69 2.77
CA ALA A 155 15.97 18.30 1.38
C ALA A 155 15.09 19.27 0.57
N LYS A 156 14.50 20.29 1.22
CA LYS A 156 13.63 21.29 0.58
C LYS A 156 14.07 22.73 0.88
N THR A 157 15.36 22.99 0.73
CA THR A 157 15.95 24.32 0.48
C THR A 157 17.10 24.16 -0.49
#